data_AF-A0A243RRG8-F1
#
_entry.id   AF-A0A243RRG8-F1
#
_cell.length_a   1.000
_cell.length_b   1.000
_cell.length_c   1.000
_cell.angle_alpha   90.00
_cell.angle_beta   90.00
_cell.angle_gamma   90.00
#
_symmetry.space_group_name_H-M   'P 1'
#
loop_
_entity.id
_entity.type
_entity.pdbx_description
1 polymer ?
#
loop_
_entity_poly.entity_id
_entity_poly.type
_entity_poly.pdbx_seq_one_letter_code
_entity_poly.pdbx_strand_id
1 'polypeptide(L)'
;MDLDFVCVHAGRAASELTRRDVALALLAVPSGMALVALPDLRRALMAAGNPLSLPFWESAKATLREIESGGATVGDVQRWLESTGTEPLLLTRSFFVWPEEDERGPVAEEMFSGLVSYLEGRVMAGEVDPDALARGDEGAREVYEDLQERWLNSPLPDGRVPGVAVSDEQDEELFAAWDEEEAFALSELRRILAELPEPERPAGDLRAACARLREVLADPGYPGNVLRACAGYDGEPLPADDEELWLTVTAGIAGPISDLPEDDDTPEDFSDMEGELSHEDSVLAALCAIHHADWLAVVAALARRGPGVLASPERIARLIAESEDIDVQMDEPEDLEAAETLFSSVTPLWACLGIVDKTEVLTPLGRWGLPKALERAWSAG
;
A
#
# COMPACT_ATOMS: atom_id res chain seq x y z
N MET A 1 -30.90 -18.03 17.70
CA MET A 1 -31.06 -16.65 17.23
C MET A 1 -32.55 -16.33 17.14
N ASP A 2 -32.97 -15.18 17.64
CA ASP A 2 -34.35 -14.68 17.64
C ASP A 2 -34.38 -13.20 17.20
N LEU A 3 -35.58 -12.60 17.14
CA LEU A 3 -35.74 -11.21 16.69
C LEU A 3 -35.00 -10.21 17.59
N ASP A 4 -34.94 -10.46 18.90
CA ASP A 4 -34.25 -9.60 19.86
C ASP A 4 -32.73 -9.57 19.56
N PHE A 5 -32.13 -10.73 19.27
CA PHE A 5 -30.74 -10.78 18.82
C PHE A 5 -30.50 -9.94 17.56
N VAL A 6 -31.37 -10.03 16.55
CA VAL A 6 -31.22 -9.26 15.30
C VAL A 6 -31.33 -7.76 15.57
N CYS A 7 -32.28 -7.33 16.41
CA CYS A 7 -32.43 -5.93 16.78
C CYS A 7 -31.21 -5.39 17.53
N VAL A 8 -30.65 -6.17 18.45
CA VAL A 8 -29.43 -5.81 19.20
C VAL A 8 -28.22 -5.74 18.28
N HIS A 9 -28.06 -6.71 17.39
CA HIS A 9 -26.95 -6.77 16.44
C HIS A 9 -26.97 -5.59 15.46
N ALA A 10 -28.15 -5.25 14.92
CA ALA A 10 -28.32 -4.14 13.98
C ALA A 10 -28.43 -2.76 14.66
N GLY A 11 -28.60 -2.71 15.99
CA GLY A 11 -28.87 -1.47 16.72
C GLY A 11 -30.19 -0.78 16.32
N ARG A 12 -31.15 -1.52 15.77
CA ARG A 12 -32.40 -0.99 15.19
C ARG A 12 -33.64 -1.65 15.78
N ALA A 13 -34.77 -0.96 15.77
CA ALA A 13 -36.04 -1.56 16.16
C ALA A 13 -36.52 -2.55 15.09
N ALA A 14 -37.32 -3.54 15.48
CA ALA A 14 -37.82 -4.58 14.56
C ALA A 14 -38.54 -4.01 13.30
N SER A 15 -39.21 -2.86 13.44
CA SER A 15 -39.91 -2.17 12.35
C SER A 15 -38.97 -1.47 11.36
N GLU A 16 -37.70 -1.27 11.73
CA GLU A 16 -36.69 -0.52 10.97
C GLU A 16 -35.61 -1.44 10.38
N LEU A 17 -35.64 -2.74 10.71
CA LEU A 17 -34.69 -3.71 10.17
C LEU A 17 -34.77 -3.79 8.65
N THR A 18 -33.62 -3.68 8.01
CA THR A 18 -33.44 -3.89 6.57
C THR A 18 -33.11 -5.36 6.26
N ARG A 19 -33.08 -5.70 4.96
CA ARG A 19 -32.62 -7.02 4.52
C ARG A 19 -31.16 -7.27 4.89
N ARG A 20 -30.32 -6.23 4.77
CA ARG A 20 -28.91 -6.24 5.15
C ARG A 20 -28.74 -6.56 6.63
N ASP A 21 -29.47 -5.86 7.50
CA ASP A 21 -29.43 -6.10 8.96
C ASP A 21 -29.74 -7.57 9.31
N VAL A 22 -30.78 -8.13 8.68
CA VAL A 22 -31.17 -9.53 8.89
C VAL A 22 -30.13 -10.49 8.30
N ALA A 23 -29.54 -10.18 7.14
CA ALA A 23 -28.51 -11.00 6.51
C ALA A 23 -27.22 -11.05 7.35
N LEU A 24 -26.73 -9.91 7.82
CA LEU A 24 -25.55 -9.83 8.70
C LEU A 24 -25.78 -10.58 10.01
N ALA A 25 -26.95 -10.43 10.64
CA ALA A 25 -27.28 -11.18 11.85
C ALA A 25 -27.35 -12.71 11.61
N LEU A 26 -27.74 -13.16 10.41
CA LEU A 26 -27.73 -14.57 10.02
C LEU A 26 -26.30 -15.11 9.85
N LEU A 27 -25.36 -14.29 9.36
CA LEU A 27 -23.95 -14.64 9.21
C LEU A 27 -23.17 -14.57 10.54
N ALA A 28 -23.64 -13.77 11.50
CA ALA A 28 -23.03 -13.64 12.82
C ALA A 28 -23.19 -14.88 13.73
N VAL A 29 -23.90 -15.92 13.29
CA VAL A 29 -24.10 -17.17 14.03
C VAL A 29 -23.81 -18.38 13.14
N PRO A 30 -23.49 -19.56 13.70
CA PRO A 30 -23.28 -20.77 12.88
C PRO A 30 -24.48 -21.06 11.96
N SER A 31 -24.21 -21.40 10.70
CA SER A 31 -25.21 -21.58 9.63
C SER A 31 -26.32 -22.56 10.01
N GLY A 32 -25.99 -23.68 10.64
CA GLY A 32 -26.98 -24.63 11.16
C GLY A 32 -27.95 -24.03 12.18
N MET A 33 -27.48 -23.12 13.05
CA MET A 33 -28.35 -22.39 13.99
C MET A 33 -29.24 -21.38 13.26
N ALA A 34 -28.67 -20.63 12.32
CA ALA A 34 -29.41 -19.68 11.49
C ALA A 34 -30.55 -20.37 10.72
N LEU A 35 -30.26 -21.50 10.06
CA LEU A 35 -31.23 -22.29 9.30
C LEU A 35 -32.43 -22.77 10.14
N VAL A 36 -32.18 -23.19 11.38
CA VAL A 36 -33.24 -23.61 12.31
C VAL A 36 -34.10 -22.42 12.74
N ALA A 37 -33.51 -21.24 12.89
CA ALA A 37 -34.19 -20.03 13.34
C ALA A 37 -35.05 -19.33 12.26
N LEU A 38 -34.76 -19.53 10.96
CA LEU A 38 -35.43 -18.83 9.85
C LEU A 38 -36.97 -18.81 9.92
N PRO A 39 -37.69 -19.94 10.16
CA PRO A 39 -39.15 -19.93 10.18
C PRO A 39 -39.74 -19.09 11.32
N ASP A 40 -39.05 -19.04 12.45
CA ASP A 40 -39.49 -18.34 13.65
C ASP A 40 -39.20 -16.85 13.52
N LEU A 41 -38.00 -16.50 13.02
CA LEU A 41 -37.63 -15.13 12.70
C LEU A 41 -38.56 -14.49 11.67
N ARG A 42 -38.90 -15.22 10.58
CA ARG A 42 -39.86 -14.77 9.58
C ARG A 42 -41.24 -14.47 10.19
N ARG A 43 -41.73 -15.32 11.09
CA ARG A 43 -43.00 -15.10 11.80
C ARG A 43 -42.94 -13.91 12.75
N ALA A 44 -41.82 -13.74 13.45
CA ALA A 44 -41.60 -12.63 14.37
C ALA A 44 -41.57 -11.28 13.64
N LEU A 45 -40.83 -11.18 12.53
CA LEU A 45 -40.81 -9.98 11.67
C LEU A 45 -42.18 -9.64 11.09
N MET A 46 -42.93 -10.66 10.65
CA MET A 46 -44.31 -10.47 10.19
C MET A 46 -45.22 -9.95 11.31
N ALA A 47 -45.07 -10.46 12.54
CA ALA A 47 -45.82 -10.00 13.71
C ALA A 47 -45.42 -8.57 14.14
N ALA A 48 -44.17 -8.18 13.92
CA ALA A 48 -43.65 -6.84 14.16
C ALA A 48 -44.03 -5.83 13.07
N GLY A 49 -44.74 -6.26 12.02
CA GLY A 49 -45.17 -5.38 10.92
C GLY A 49 -44.10 -5.08 9.87
N ASN A 50 -42.98 -5.82 9.87
CA ASN A 50 -41.89 -5.67 8.92
C ASN A 50 -41.64 -6.98 8.13
N PRO A 51 -42.59 -7.42 7.28
CA PRO A 51 -42.43 -8.67 6.55
C PRO A 51 -41.42 -8.52 5.40
N LEU A 52 -40.31 -9.28 5.45
CA LEU A 52 -39.40 -9.41 4.31
C LEU A 52 -39.98 -10.35 3.23
N SER A 53 -39.53 -10.13 1.99
CA SER A 53 -40.05 -10.80 0.80
C SER A 53 -39.72 -12.29 0.75
N LEU A 54 -40.50 -13.05 -0.04
CA LEU A 54 -40.20 -14.47 -0.26
C LEU A 54 -38.85 -14.70 -0.95
N PRO A 55 -38.45 -13.94 -1.99
CA PRO A 55 -37.11 -14.06 -2.59
C PRO A 55 -35.98 -13.91 -1.57
N PHE A 56 -36.09 -12.96 -0.63
CA PHE A 56 -35.10 -12.82 0.43
C PHE A 56 -34.97 -14.10 1.26
N TRP A 57 -36.08 -14.65 1.78
CA TRP A 57 -36.03 -15.85 2.64
C TRP A 57 -35.52 -17.09 1.91
N GLU A 58 -35.88 -17.28 0.64
CA GLU A 58 -35.38 -18.41 -0.14
C GLU A 58 -33.88 -18.25 -0.46
N SER A 59 -33.42 -17.05 -0.80
CA SER A 59 -31.99 -16.77 -1.00
C SER A 59 -31.18 -16.99 0.28
N ALA A 60 -31.63 -16.45 1.42
CA ALA A 60 -30.97 -16.64 2.71
C ALA A 60 -30.83 -18.12 3.08
N LYS A 61 -31.90 -18.90 2.88
CA LYS A 61 -31.90 -20.33 3.14
C LYS A 61 -30.98 -21.10 2.19
N ALA A 62 -30.88 -20.70 0.92
CA ALA A 62 -29.99 -21.32 -0.04
C ALA A 62 -28.52 -21.05 0.34
N THR A 63 -28.14 -19.79 0.55
CA THR A 63 -26.78 -19.39 0.93
C THR A 63 -26.33 -20.07 2.22
N LEU A 64 -27.16 -20.05 3.27
CA LEU A 64 -26.82 -20.68 4.55
C LEU A 64 -26.65 -22.20 4.45
N ARG A 65 -27.36 -22.87 3.52
CA ARG A 65 -27.17 -24.31 3.28
C ARG A 65 -25.85 -24.59 2.58
N GLU A 66 -25.48 -23.79 1.59
CA GLU A 66 -24.21 -23.93 0.89
C GLU A 66 -23.03 -23.70 1.85
N ILE A 67 -23.13 -22.70 2.75
CA ILE A 67 -22.16 -22.48 3.83
C ILE A 67 -22.07 -23.71 4.74
N GLU A 68 -23.21 -24.23 5.23
CA GLU A 68 -23.23 -25.40 6.12
C GLU A 68 -22.63 -26.65 5.48
N SER A 69 -22.79 -26.82 4.15
CA SER A 69 -22.18 -27.93 3.41
C SER A 69 -20.71 -27.69 3.02
N GLY A 70 -20.15 -26.52 3.30
CA GLY A 70 -18.79 -26.13 2.89
C GLY A 70 -18.65 -25.89 1.38
N GLY A 71 -19.75 -25.63 0.68
CA GLY A 71 -19.80 -25.39 -0.77
C GLY A 71 -19.77 -23.91 -1.17
N ALA A 72 -20.07 -23.00 -0.23
CA ALA A 72 -20.06 -21.56 -0.49
C ALA A 72 -18.64 -20.98 -0.48
N THR A 73 -18.35 -20.12 -1.45
CA THR A 73 -17.17 -19.26 -1.47
C THR A 73 -17.45 -17.91 -0.78
N VAL A 74 -16.40 -17.17 -0.40
CA VAL A 74 -16.54 -15.78 0.10
C VAL A 74 -17.30 -14.91 -0.91
N GLY A 75 -17.00 -15.05 -2.20
CA GLY A 75 -17.69 -14.34 -3.27
C GLY A 75 -19.17 -14.72 -3.45
N ASP A 76 -19.61 -15.91 -3.04
CA ASP A 76 -21.03 -16.28 -3.01
C ASP A 76 -21.76 -15.54 -1.88
N VAL A 77 -21.13 -15.46 -0.70
CA VAL A 77 -21.68 -14.74 0.47
C VAL A 77 -21.76 -13.24 0.19
N GLN A 78 -20.69 -12.67 -0.38
CA GLN A 78 -20.64 -11.25 -0.75
C GLN A 78 -21.73 -10.90 -1.77
N ARG A 79 -21.87 -11.67 -2.86
CA ARG A 79 -22.94 -11.45 -3.85
C ARG A 79 -24.33 -11.56 -3.24
N TRP A 80 -24.52 -12.44 -2.26
CA TRP A 80 -25.79 -12.52 -1.54
C TRP A 80 -26.06 -11.27 -0.68
N LEU A 81 -25.05 -10.76 0.04
CA LEU A 81 -25.18 -9.51 0.79
C LEU A 81 -25.49 -8.32 -0.13
N GLU A 82 -24.78 -8.19 -1.26
CA GLU A 82 -25.06 -7.17 -2.30
C GLU A 82 -26.50 -7.25 -2.81
N SER A 83 -27.06 -8.47 -2.92
CA SER A 83 -28.45 -8.67 -3.35
C SER A 83 -29.51 -8.14 -2.36
N THR A 84 -29.11 -7.79 -1.13
CA THR A 84 -29.99 -7.10 -0.18
C THR A 84 -30.37 -5.69 -0.63
N GLY A 85 -29.63 -5.12 -1.59
CA GLY A 85 -29.87 -3.82 -2.21
C GLY A 85 -29.37 -2.63 -1.40
N THR A 86 -28.68 -2.89 -0.29
CA THR A 86 -28.12 -1.84 0.60
C THR A 86 -26.69 -2.16 1.04
N GLU A 87 -26.13 -3.30 0.67
CA GLU A 87 -24.72 -3.62 0.89
C GLU A 87 -23.88 -3.08 -0.28
N PRO A 88 -22.93 -2.15 -0.02
CA PRO A 88 -22.03 -1.65 -1.05
C PRO A 88 -21.31 -2.76 -1.81
N LEU A 89 -21.05 -2.51 -3.10
CA LEU A 89 -20.24 -3.40 -3.91
C LEU A 89 -18.80 -3.37 -3.43
N LEU A 90 -18.18 -4.54 -3.29
CA LEU A 90 -16.78 -4.63 -2.90
C LEU A 90 -15.85 -4.04 -3.96
N LEU A 91 -16.16 -4.27 -5.24
CA LEU A 91 -15.42 -3.78 -6.39
C LEU A 91 -16.39 -3.14 -7.39
N THR A 92 -16.21 -1.86 -7.68
CA THR A 92 -17.02 -1.13 -8.67
C THR A 92 -16.48 -1.29 -10.09
N ARG A 93 -17.20 -0.75 -11.08
CA ARG A 93 -16.77 -0.74 -12.49
C ARG A 93 -15.55 0.16 -12.72
N SER A 94 -15.38 1.20 -11.90
CA SER A 94 -14.21 2.07 -11.89
C SER A 94 -13.04 1.52 -11.07
N PHE A 95 -13.09 0.26 -10.66
CA PHE A 95 -12.07 -0.40 -9.84
C PHE A 95 -11.88 0.21 -8.44
N PHE A 96 -12.87 0.95 -7.95
CA PHE A 96 -12.88 1.36 -6.54
C PHE A 96 -13.10 0.13 -5.66
N VAL A 97 -12.27 -0.01 -4.62
CA VAL A 97 -12.31 -1.10 -3.64
C VAL A 97 -12.46 -0.52 -2.25
N TRP A 98 -13.45 -0.99 -1.49
CA TRP A 98 -13.57 -0.62 -0.09
C TRP A 98 -12.53 -1.37 0.75
N PRO A 99 -11.91 -0.72 1.75
CA PRO A 99 -11.13 -1.43 2.77
C PRO A 99 -11.99 -2.48 3.50
N GLU A 100 -11.33 -3.51 4.02
CA GLU A 100 -11.98 -4.51 4.88
C GLU A 100 -12.58 -3.84 6.13
N GLU A 101 -13.62 -4.42 6.72
CA GLU A 101 -14.39 -3.77 7.80
C GLU A 101 -13.53 -3.41 9.02
N ASP A 102 -12.51 -4.20 9.33
CA ASP A 102 -11.55 -3.97 10.42
C ASP A 102 -10.37 -3.08 10.04
N GLU A 103 -10.21 -2.77 8.74
CA GLU A 103 -9.16 -1.91 8.18
C GLU A 103 -9.69 -0.52 7.79
N ARG A 104 -11.00 -0.26 7.88
CA ARG A 104 -11.55 1.06 7.54
C ARG A 104 -11.12 2.13 8.54
N GLY A 105 -10.43 3.13 8.02
CA GLY A 105 -10.26 4.42 8.68
C GLY A 105 -11.60 5.16 8.92
N PRO A 106 -11.58 6.24 9.71
CA PRO A 106 -12.77 7.00 10.06
C PRO A 106 -13.54 7.57 8.86
N VAL A 107 -12.85 7.98 7.78
CA VAL A 107 -13.48 8.51 6.56
C VAL A 107 -14.10 7.37 5.76
N ALA A 108 -13.39 6.26 5.56
CA ALA A 108 -13.90 5.07 4.90
C ALA A 108 -15.17 4.55 5.60
N GLU A 109 -15.18 4.48 6.93
CA GLU A 109 -16.34 4.05 7.70
C GLU A 109 -17.51 5.05 7.61
N GLU A 110 -17.23 6.36 7.64
CA GLU A 110 -18.23 7.42 7.42
C GLU A 110 -18.87 7.29 6.04
N MET A 111 -18.05 7.17 4.99
CA MET A 111 -18.50 7.09 3.60
C MET A 111 -19.24 5.79 3.32
N PHE A 112 -18.77 4.67 3.85
CA PHE A 112 -19.46 3.37 3.74
C PHE A 112 -20.85 3.45 4.38
N SER A 113 -20.94 3.96 5.61
CA SER A 113 -22.22 4.19 6.31
C SER A 113 -23.14 5.17 5.56
N GLY A 114 -22.56 6.21 4.96
CA GLY A 114 -23.26 7.17 4.10
C GLY A 114 -23.84 6.51 2.85
N LEU A 115 -23.10 5.63 2.20
CA LEU A 115 -23.55 4.88 1.03
C LEU A 115 -24.67 3.90 1.39
N VAL A 116 -24.55 3.14 2.48
CA VAL A 116 -25.62 2.27 2.98
C VAL A 116 -26.92 3.07 3.19
N SER A 117 -26.82 4.21 3.86
CA SER A 117 -27.97 5.10 4.11
C SER A 117 -28.58 5.65 2.81
N TYR A 118 -27.74 6.01 1.84
CA TYR A 118 -28.19 6.43 0.51
C TYR A 118 -28.96 5.32 -0.20
N LEU A 119 -28.43 4.10 -0.20
CA LEU A 119 -29.04 2.93 -0.83
C LEU A 119 -30.36 2.53 -0.16
N GLU A 120 -30.45 2.60 1.17
CA GLU A 120 -31.71 2.44 1.89
C GLU A 120 -32.79 3.41 1.38
N GLY A 121 -32.40 4.68 1.17
CA GLY A 121 -33.26 5.69 0.55
C GLY A 121 -33.68 5.33 -0.89
N ARG A 122 -32.78 4.75 -1.69
CA ARG A 122 -33.08 4.31 -3.07
C ARG A 122 -34.02 3.10 -3.11
N VAL A 123 -33.87 2.16 -2.17
CA VAL A 123 -34.79 1.04 -1.99
C VAL A 123 -36.19 1.56 -1.61
N MET A 124 -36.27 2.50 -0.67
CA MET A 124 -37.55 3.13 -0.29
C MET A 124 -38.21 3.90 -1.44
N ALA A 125 -37.41 4.53 -2.31
CA ALA A 125 -37.88 5.22 -3.50
C ALA A 125 -38.32 4.26 -4.64
N GLY A 126 -37.99 2.96 -4.52
CA GLY A 126 -38.23 1.96 -5.56
C GLY A 126 -37.28 2.06 -6.76
N GLU A 127 -36.15 2.77 -6.60
CA GLU A 127 -35.10 2.87 -7.62
C GLU A 127 -34.19 1.63 -7.62
N VAL A 128 -34.07 0.96 -6.46
CA VAL A 128 -33.43 -0.35 -6.32
C VAL A 128 -34.51 -1.39 -6.01
N ASP A 129 -34.52 -2.50 -6.75
CA ASP A 129 -35.39 -3.65 -6.49
C ASP A 129 -34.57 -4.83 -5.95
N PRO A 130 -34.53 -5.04 -4.62
CA PRO A 130 -33.73 -6.12 -4.06
C PRO A 130 -34.33 -7.51 -4.31
N ASP A 131 -35.59 -7.64 -4.72
CA ASP A 131 -36.15 -8.92 -5.17
C ASP A 131 -35.67 -9.28 -6.57
N ALA A 132 -35.45 -8.29 -7.44
CA ALA A 132 -34.82 -8.49 -8.74
C ALA A 132 -33.34 -8.84 -8.59
N LEU A 133 -32.62 -8.13 -7.71
CA LEU A 133 -31.23 -8.46 -7.39
C LEU A 133 -31.08 -9.89 -6.84
N ALA A 134 -31.92 -10.29 -5.88
CA ALA A 134 -31.91 -11.65 -5.33
C ALA A 134 -32.24 -12.75 -6.36
N ARG A 135 -32.88 -12.40 -7.49
CA ARG A 135 -33.15 -13.32 -8.61
C ARG A 135 -32.05 -13.31 -9.67
N GLY A 136 -31.01 -12.50 -9.52
CA GLY A 136 -29.93 -12.36 -10.49
C GLY A 136 -30.33 -11.60 -11.75
N ASP A 137 -31.25 -10.64 -11.64
CA ASP A 137 -31.63 -9.79 -12.77
C ASP A 137 -30.48 -8.83 -13.14
N GLU A 138 -29.96 -8.98 -14.37
CA GLU A 138 -28.82 -8.19 -14.86
C GLU A 138 -29.13 -6.69 -14.95
N GLY A 139 -30.36 -6.31 -15.31
CA GLY A 139 -30.75 -4.91 -15.42
C GLY A 139 -30.86 -4.23 -14.04
N ALA A 140 -31.41 -4.93 -13.05
CA ALA A 140 -31.42 -4.46 -11.67
C ALA A 140 -30.00 -4.32 -11.12
N ARG A 141 -29.10 -5.24 -11.48
CA ARG A 141 -27.68 -5.18 -11.09
C ARG A 141 -26.98 -3.97 -11.71
N GLU A 142 -27.20 -3.70 -12.99
CA GLU A 142 -26.64 -2.53 -13.67
C GLU A 142 -27.11 -1.21 -13.03
N VAL A 143 -28.41 -1.08 -12.74
CA VAL A 143 -28.93 0.10 -12.02
C VAL A 143 -28.29 0.25 -10.64
N TYR A 144 -28.09 -0.85 -9.92
CA TYR A 144 -27.47 -0.85 -8.59
C TYR A 144 -26.00 -0.43 -8.64
N GLU A 145 -25.25 -0.90 -9.63
CA GLU A 145 -23.86 -0.50 -9.89
C GLU A 145 -23.78 0.98 -10.24
N ASP A 146 -24.59 1.46 -11.20
CA ASP A 146 -24.57 2.85 -11.66
C ASP A 146 -24.94 3.86 -10.55
N LEU A 147 -25.81 3.47 -9.61
CA LEU A 147 -26.17 4.32 -8.47
C LEU A 147 -25.00 4.53 -7.52
N GLN A 148 -24.21 3.49 -7.26
CA GLN A 148 -23.06 3.54 -6.36
C GLN A 148 -21.90 4.27 -7.03
N GLU A 149 -21.64 3.97 -8.30
CA GLU A 149 -20.65 4.66 -9.12
C GLU A 149 -20.91 6.17 -9.11
N ARG A 150 -22.16 6.57 -9.35
CA ARG A 150 -22.53 7.99 -9.31
C ARG A 150 -22.33 8.59 -7.92
N TRP A 151 -22.67 7.87 -6.87
CA TRP A 151 -22.53 8.37 -5.51
C TRP A 151 -21.07 8.58 -5.13
N LEU A 152 -20.19 7.61 -5.45
CA LEU A 152 -18.75 7.69 -5.18
C LEU A 152 -18.08 8.85 -5.90
N ASN A 153 -18.54 9.18 -7.11
CA ASN A 153 -17.95 10.22 -7.96
C ASN A 153 -18.66 11.58 -7.88
N SER A 154 -19.70 11.72 -7.05
CA SER A 154 -20.45 12.98 -6.91
C SER A 154 -20.09 13.68 -5.61
N PRO A 155 -19.93 15.02 -5.62
CA PRO A 155 -19.68 15.77 -4.41
C PRO A 155 -20.88 15.69 -3.45
N LEU A 156 -20.59 15.40 -2.19
CA LEU A 156 -21.51 15.48 -1.07
C LEU A 156 -21.78 16.96 -0.68
N PRO A 157 -22.78 17.25 0.17
CA PRO A 157 -23.12 18.62 0.57
C PRO A 157 -21.98 19.41 1.24
N ASP A 158 -20.98 18.72 1.79
CA ASP A 158 -19.77 19.30 2.38
C ASP A 158 -18.65 19.53 1.35
N GLY A 159 -18.84 19.12 0.10
CA GLY A 159 -17.92 19.27 -1.01
C GLY A 159 -16.99 18.08 -1.25
N ARG A 160 -16.92 17.10 -0.33
CA ARG A 160 -16.09 15.90 -0.51
C ARG A 160 -16.66 15.01 -1.61
N VAL A 161 -15.79 14.42 -2.41
CA VAL A 161 -16.14 13.32 -3.34
C VAL A 161 -15.79 12.02 -2.62
N PRO A 162 -16.76 11.12 -2.33
CA PRO A 162 -16.49 9.97 -1.46
C PRO A 162 -15.37 9.05 -1.93
N GLY A 163 -15.31 8.74 -3.23
CA GLY A 163 -14.25 7.87 -3.76
C GLY A 163 -12.86 8.46 -3.51
N VAL A 164 -12.68 9.74 -3.83
CA VAL A 164 -11.43 10.48 -3.59
C VAL A 164 -11.11 10.55 -2.10
N ALA A 165 -12.07 10.91 -1.25
CA ALA A 165 -11.84 11.07 0.17
C ALA A 165 -11.44 9.75 0.88
N VAL A 166 -11.92 8.60 0.39
CA VAL A 166 -11.50 7.29 0.90
C VAL A 166 -10.10 6.94 0.39
N SER A 167 -9.82 7.16 -0.90
CA SER A 167 -8.49 6.95 -1.45
C SER A 167 -7.43 7.82 -0.75
N ASP A 168 -7.72 9.10 -0.52
CA ASP A 168 -6.84 10.02 0.21
C ASP A 168 -6.52 9.50 1.63
N GLU A 169 -7.50 8.96 2.35
CA GLU A 169 -7.27 8.36 3.68
C GLU A 169 -6.38 7.12 3.60
N GLN A 170 -6.60 6.24 2.61
CA GLN A 170 -5.76 5.06 2.42
C GLN A 170 -4.32 5.43 2.05
N ASP A 171 -4.15 6.45 1.22
CA ASP A 171 -2.83 6.97 0.85
C ASP A 171 -2.14 7.59 2.07
N GLU A 172 -2.85 8.39 2.88
CA GLU A 172 -2.33 8.93 4.15
C GLU A 172 -1.89 7.81 5.12
N GLU A 173 -2.66 6.73 5.25
CA GLU A 173 -2.29 5.57 6.07
C GLU A 173 -1.05 4.85 5.53
N LEU A 174 -0.95 4.70 4.20
CA LEU A 174 0.21 4.11 3.55
C LEU A 174 1.47 4.97 3.78
N PHE A 175 1.38 6.28 3.61
CA PHE A 175 2.48 7.21 3.90
C PHE A 175 2.89 7.18 5.37
N ALA A 176 1.93 7.14 6.29
CA ALA A 176 2.22 7.03 7.71
C ALA A 176 2.95 5.72 8.06
N ALA A 177 2.57 4.60 7.44
CA ALA A 177 3.26 3.32 7.62
C ALA A 177 4.70 3.38 7.08
N TRP A 178 4.93 4.03 5.93
CA TRP A 178 6.27 4.28 5.41
C TRP A 178 7.11 5.17 6.34
N ASP A 179 6.54 6.25 6.88
CA ASP A 179 7.22 7.13 7.84
C ASP A 179 7.61 6.37 9.12
N GLU A 180 6.74 5.46 9.60
CA GLU A 180 7.04 4.61 10.75
C GLU A 180 8.19 3.62 10.45
N GLU A 181 8.22 3.04 9.25
CA GLU A 181 9.32 2.17 8.80
C GLU A 181 10.64 2.94 8.73
N GLU A 182 10.64 4.14 8.14
CA GLU A 182 11.81 5.02 8.05
C GLU A 182 12.31 5.39 9.46
N ALA A 183 11.41 5.83 10.34
CA ALA A 183 11.74 6.20 11.71
C ALA A 183 12.31 5.02 12.51
N PHE A 184 11.75 3.83 12.34
CA PHE A 184 12.27 2.60 12.92
C PHE A 184 13.68 2.31 12.40
N ALA A 185 13.88 2.30 11.07
CA ALA A 185 15.17 2.02 10.44
C ALA A 185 16.25 3.02 10.88
N LEU A 186 15.91 4.31 10.97
CA LEU A 186 16.80 5.34 11.47
C LEU A 186 17.17 5.13 12.95
N SER A 187 16.19 4.80 13.79
CA SER A 187 16.42 4.53 15.21
C SER A 187 17.39 3.36 15.40
N GLU A 188 17.23 2.33 14.57
CA GLU A 188 18.02 1.11 14.62
C GLU A 188 19.43 1.31 14.04
N LEU A 189 19.56 2.07 12.95
CA LEU A 189 20.85 2.52 12.42
C LEU A 189 21.64 3.26 13.50
N ARG A 190 21.02 4.24 14.18
CA ARG A 190 21.67 4.99 15.27
C ARG A 190 22.09 4.09 16.43
N ARG A 191 21.25 3.11 16.80
CA ARG A 191 21.56 2.11 17.83
C ARG A 191 22.81 1.31 17.46
N ILE A 192 22.85 0.77 16.23
CA ILE A 192 23.97 -0.02 15.74
C ILE A 192 25.27 0.80 15.69
N LEU A 193 25.20 2.02 15.15
CA LEU A 193 26.37 2.90 15.04
C LEU A 193 26.94 3.31 16.40
N ALA A 194 26.09 3.45 17.43
CA ALA A 194 26.54 3.77 18.78
C ALA A 194 27.41 2.66 19.42
N GLU A 195 27.29 1.41 18.94
CA GLU A 195 28.10 0.27 19.40
C GLU A 195 29.43 0.14 18.66
N LEU A 196 29.61 0.88 17.55
CA LEU A 196 30.78 0.80 16.69
C LEU A 196 31.78 1.92 16.97
N PRO A 197 33.09 1.67 16.77
CA PRO A 197 34.10 2.72 16.87
C PRO A 197 33.90 3.73 15.74
N GLU A 198 33.89 5.02 16.08
CA GLU A 198 33.75 6.10 15.12
C GLU A 198 34.85 6.01 14.04
N PRO A 199 34.47 5.95 12.74
CA PRO A 199 35.45 5.86 11.66
C PRO A 199 36.19 7.19 11.46
N GLU A 200 37.50 7.11 11.21
CA GLU A 200 38.29 8.29 10.86
C GLU A 200 37.84 8.86 9.51
N ARG A 201 37.71 10.19 9.42
CA ARG A 201 37.34 10.89 8.19
C ARG A 201 38.45 10.78 7.13
N PRO A 202 38.20 10.16 5.96
CA PRO A 202 39.21 10.00 4.92
C PRO A 202 39.26 11.24 4.01
N ALA A 203 39.82 12.34 4.52
CA ALA A 203 39.79 13.64 3.85
C ALA A 203 40.42 13.66 2.45
N GLY A 204 41.48 12.86 2.23
CA GLY A 204 42.12 12.72 0.92
C GLY A 204 41.21 12.03 -0.11
N ASP A 205 40.59 10.92 0.30
CA ASP A 205 39.70 10.13 -0.55
C ASP A 205 38.41 10.90 -0.86
N LEU A 206 37.84 11.59 0.13
CA LEU A 206 36.67 12.45 -0.04
C LEU A 206 36.92 13.53 -1.09
N ARG A 207 38.04 14.26 -0.99
CA ARG A 207 38.40 15.31 -1.97
C ARG A 207 38.56 14.73 -3.37
N ALA A 208 39.22 13.57 -3.49
CA ALA A 208 39.42 12.90 -4.77
C ALA A 208 38.08 12.42 -5.37
N ALA A 209 37.16 11.91 -4.54
CA ALA A 209 35.83 11.51 -4.95
C ALA A 209 35.00 12.72 -5.41
N CYS A 210 35.02 13.84 -4.67
CA CYS A 210 34.29 15.05 -5.02
C CYS A 210 34.78 15.70 -6.32
N ALA A 211 36.09 15.66 -6.58
CA ALA A 211 36.63 16.13 -7.85
C ALA A 211 36.04 15.34 -9.04
N ARG A 212 36.00 14.00 -8.95
CA ARG A 212 35.37 13.14 -9.97
C ARG A 212 33.87 13.35 -10.05
N LEU A 213 33.19 13.44 -8.90
CA LEU A 213 31.75 13.61 -8.83
C LEU A 213 31.32 14.90 -9.52
N ARG A 214 32.04 16.01 -9.35
CA ARG A 214 31.73 17.26 -10.08
C ARG A 214 31.89 17.14 -11.58
N GLU A 215 32.86 16.36 -12.06
CA GLU A 215 33.02 16.06 -13.49
C GLU A 215 31.84 15.22 -14.00
N VAL A 216 31.47 14.16 -13.27
CA VAL A 216 30.34 13.28 -13.59
C VAL A 216 29.03 14.04 -13.61
N LEU A 217 28.75 14.84 -12.59
CA LEU A 217 27.53 15.64 -12.53
C LEU A 217 27.50 16.70 -13.63
N ALA A 218 28.63 17.17 -14.16
CA ALA A 218 28.64 18.17 -15.23
C ALA A 218 28.32 17.58 -16.61
N ASP A 219 28.54 16.28 -16.81
CA ASP A 219 28.32 15.60 -18.09
C ASP A 219 26.85 15.12 -18.19
N PRO A 220 26.11 15.43 -19.28
CA PRO A 220 24.77 14.91 -19.46
C PRO A 220 24.77 13.40 -19.67
N GLY A 221 23.78 12.74 -19.07
CA GLY A 221 23.55 11.30 -19.19
C GLY A 221 23.97 10.50 -17.96
N TYR A 222 23.83 9.19 -18.06
CA TYR A 222 24.15 8.25 -17.00
C TYR A 222 25.67 8.22 -16.66
N PRO A 223 26.07 8.22 -15.37
CA PRO A 223 25.22 8.26 -14.18
C PRO A 223 24.93 9.68 -13.65
N GLY A 224 25.44 10.73 -14.31
CA GLY A 224 25.34 12.12 -13.86
C GLY A 224 23.89 12.60 -13.65
N ASN A 225 23.00 12.31 -14.60
CA ASN A 225 21.58 12.68 -14.51
C ASN A 225 20.90 12.05 -13.29
N VAL A 226 21.04 10.72 -13.12
CA VAL A 226 20.46 9.98 -11.98
C VAL A 226 20.94 10.54 -10.65
N LEU A 227 22.25 10.80 -10.53
CA LEU A 227 22.83 11.35 -9.30
C LEU A 227 22.36 12.79 -9.01
N ARG A 228 22.03 13.59 -10.03
CA ARG A 228 21.44 14.92 -9.85
C ARG A 228 19.99 14.83 -9.39
N ALA A 229 19.19 13.97 -10.03
CA ALA A 229 17.79 13.76 -9.69
C ALA A 229 17.66 13.27 -8.24
N CYS A 230 18.43 12.23 -7.87
CA CYS A 230 18.51 11.72 -6.50
C CYS A 230 18.83 12.82 -5.48
N ALA A 231 19.71 13.76 -5.83
CA ALA A 231 20.18 14.81 -4.94
C ALA A 231 19.37 16.12 -5.00
N GLY A 232 18.35 16.21 -5.87
CA GLY A 232 17.57 17.44 -6.07
C GLY A 232 18.36 18.59 -6.70
N TYR A 233 19.36 18.30 -7.54
CA TYR A 233 20.22 19.32 -8.18
C TYR A 233 19.81 19.70 -9.61
N ASP A 234 18.57 19.44 -10.01
CA ASP A 234 18.10 19.74 -11.36
C ASP A 234 17.99 21.25 -11.59
N GLY A 235 19.00 21.80 -12.29
CA GLY A 235 19.10 23.23 -12.58
C GLY A 235 19.76 24.08 -11.49
N GLU A 236 20.09 23.51 -10.34
CA GLU A 236 20.70 24.21 -9.19
C GLU A 236 22.24 24.15 -9.20
N PRO A 237 22.94 25.13 -8.62
CA PRO A 237 24.39 25.11 -8.51
C PRO A 237 24.86 24.10 -7.46
N LEU A 238 25.91 23.34 -7.79
CA LEU A 238 26.50 22.35 -6.87
C LEU A 238 27.17 23.01 -5.65
N PRO A 239 27.07 22.41 -4.44
CA PRO A 239 27.79 22.88 -3.26
C PRO A 239 29.31 22.95 -3.44
N ALA A 240 29.90 24.01 -2.89
CA ALA A 240 31.35 24.20 -2.87
C ALA A 240 32.04 23.31 -1.82
N ASP A 241 31.34 22.95 -0.75
CA ASP A 241 31.85 22.06 0.28
C ASP A 241 31.79 20.59 -0.20
N ASP A 242 32.93 19.90 -0.09
CA ASP A 242 33.09 18.51 -0.56
C ASP A 242 32.25 17.53 0.27
N GLU A 243 32.15 17.74 1.58
CA GLU A 243 31.40 16.86 2.46
C GLU A 243 29.90 17.01 2.23
N GLU A 244 29.41 18.24 2.12
CA GLU A 244 28.02 18.53 1.79
C GLU A 244 27.61 17.97 0.43
N LEU A 245 28.43 18.19 -0.61
CA LEU A 245 28.17 17.64 -1.95
C LEU A 245 28.08 16.11 -1.90
N TRP A 246 29.08 15.46 -1.32
CA TRP A 246 29.17 14.00 -1.34
C TRP A 246 28.08 13.35 -0.49
N LEU A 247 27.80 13.88 0.71
CA LEU A 247 26.76 13.34 1.58
C LEU A 247 25.36 13.54 1.00
N THR A 248 25.09 14.67 0.35
CA THR A 248 23.77 14.92 -0.27
C THR A 248 23.51 13.98 -1.43
N VAL A 249 24.49 13.80 -2.33
CA VAL A 249 24.34 12.86 -3.45
C VAL A 249 24.24 11.41 -2.97
N THR A 250 25.03 11.02 -1.97
CA THR A 250 24.97 9.66 -1.42
C THR A 250 23.65 9.40 -0.70
N ALA A 251 23.14 10.37 0.05
CA ALA A 251 21.85 10.26 0.74
C ALA A 251 20.70 10.10 -0.26
N GLY A 252 20.73 10.87 -1.35
CA GLY A 252 19.73 10.78 -2.41
C GLY A 252 19.64 9.42 -3.11
N ILE A 253 20.67 8.57 -3.05
CA ILE A 253 20.57 7.20 -3.60
C ILE A 253 19.70 6.31 -2.70
N ALA A 254 19.71 6.55 -1.39
CA ALA A 254 18.96 5.76 -0.39
C ALA A 254 17.57 6.35 -0.07
N GLY A 255 17.31 7.58 -0.49
CA GLY A 255 16.00 8.24 -0.46
C GLY A 255 15.92 9.22 -1.63
N PRO A 256 15.63 8.75 -2.86
CA PRO A 256 15.57 9.61 -4.03
C PRO A 256 14.52 10.69 -3.87
N ILE A 257 14.91 11.95 -4.05
CA ILE A 257 13.98 13.11 -4.01
C ILE A 257 13.06 13.13 -5.25
N SER A 258 13.30 12.27 -6.24
CA SER A 258 12.58 12.32 -7.51
C SER A 258 11.09 12.08 -7.27
N ASP A 259 10.32 13.15 -7.45
CA ASP A 259 9.00 13.07 -8.08
C ASP A 259 9.26 12.36 -9.41
N LEU A 260 9.11 11.04 -9.46
CA LEU A 260 8.71 10.45 -10.73
C LEU A 260 7.46 11.25 -11.11
N PRO A 261 7.38 11.85 -12.31
CA PRO A 261 6.14 12.47 -12.71
C PRO A 261 5.06 11.42 -12.50
N GLU A 262 4.17 11.64 -11.53
CA GLU A 262 2.84 11.07 -11.57
C GLU A 262 2.36 11.50 -12.94
N ASP A 263 2.35 10.58 -13.89
CA ASP A 263 1.94 10.88 -15.26
C ASP A 263 0.55 11.51 -15.15
N ASP A 264 0.56 12.83 -15.31
CA ASP A 264 -0.57 13.74 -15.30
C ASP A 264 -1.69 13.01 -16.05
N ASP A 265 -2.84 12.82 -15.40
CA ASP A 265 -4.07 12.14 -15.85
C ASP A 265 -4.49 12.55 -17.28
N THR A 266 -3.71 12.10 -18.26
CA THR A 266 -3.88 12.35 -19.67
C THR A 266 -4.16 10.98 -20.25
N PRO A 267 -5.43 10.70 -20.62
CA PRO A 267 -5.81 9.40 -21.17
C PRO A 267 -5.20 9.11 -22.57
N GLU A 268 -4.16 9.84 -22.98
CA GLU A 268 -3.42 9.64 -24.23
C GLU A 268 -2.16 8.75 -24.04
N ASP A 269 -1.59 8.61 -22.84
CA ASP A 269 -0.36 7.81 -22.61
C ASP A 269 -0.57 6.34 -22.20
N PHE A 270 -1.81 5.92 -21.91
CA PHE A 270 -2.14 4.48 -21.77
C PHE A 270 -1.97 3.67 -23.08
N SER A 271 -1.56 4.32 -24.18
CA SER A 271 -1.27 3.66 -25.46
C SER A 271 0.19 3.23 -25.63
N ASP A 272 1.10 3.61 -24.73
CA ASP A 272 2.54 3.27 -24.78
C ASP A 272 2.99 2.37 -23.61
N MET A 273 2.09 1.53 -23.08
CA MET A 273 2.40 0.46 -22.11
C MET A 273 3.30 -0.66 -22.71
N GLU A 274 3.84 -0.47 -23.92
CA GLU A 274 4.89 -1.28 -24.57
C GLU A 274 6.24 -0.54 -24.69
N GLY A 275 6.36 0.71 -24.18
CA GLY A 275 7.61 1.46 -24.19
C GLY A 275 8.59 0.96 -23.12
N GLU A 276 9.78 0.52 -23.54
CA GLU A 276 10.87 0.23 -22.60
C GLU A 276 11.26 1.52 -21.85
N LEU A 277 11.20 1.50 -20.52
CA LEU A 277 11.72 2.60 -19.68
C LEU A 277 13.15 2.95 -20.10
N SER A 278 13.49 4.23 -20.06
CA SER A 278 14.88 4.61 -20.27
C SER A 278 15.76 3.95 -19.19
N HIS A 279 17.05 3.76 -19.48
CA HIS A 279 17.97 3.18 -18.50
C HIS A 279 18.03 4.02 -17.21
N GLU A 280 17.92 5.35 -17.30
CA GLU A 280 17.95 6.25 -16.15
C GLU A 280 16.68 6.10 -15.30
N ASP A 281 15.51 6.03 -15.93
CA ASP A 281 14.23 5.82 -15.23
C ASP A 281 14.15 4.44 -14.58
N SER A 282 14.65 3.41 -15.26
CA SER A 282 14.74 2.06 -14.70
C SER A 282 15.66 2.00 -13.47
N VAL A 283 16.75 2.78 -13.46
CA VAL A 283 17.63 2.87 -12.29
C VAL A 283 16.93 3.62 -11.16
N LEU A 284 16.26 4.75 -11.42
CA LEU A 284 15.52 5.50 -10.39
C LEU A 284 14.39 4.65 -9.78
N ALA A 285 13.61 3.96 -10.60
CA ALA A 285 12.57 3.04 -10.14
C ALA A 285 13.15 1.93 -9.25
N ALA A 286 14.30 1.36 -9.64
CA ALA A 286 14.98 0.36 -8.82
C ALA A 286 15.47 0.93 -7.47
N LEU A 287 15.90 2.20 -7.41
CA LEU A 287 16.30 2.83 -6.15
C LEU A 287 15.10 3.05 -5.21
N CYS A 288 13.97 3.52 -5.75
CA CYS A 288 12.73 3.74 -4.98
C CYS A 288 12.11 2.42 -4.50
N ALA A 289 12.37 1.30 -5.18
CA ALA A 289 11.86 -0.02 -4.81
C ALA A 289 12.66 -0.72 -3.68
N ILE A 290 13.81 -0.18 -3.26
CA ILE A 290 14.60 -0.78 -2.16
C ILE A 290 14.01 -0.36 -0.81
N HIS A 291 13.62 -1.34 0.00
CA HIS A 291 13.06 -1.11 1.33
C HIS A 291 14.07 -0.51 2.32
N HIS A 292 13.58 0.25 3.31
CA HIS A 292 14.40 0.82 4.39
C HIS A 292 15.13 -0.26 5.19
N ALA A 293 14.45 -1.40 5.40
CA ALA A 293 15.00 -2.60 6.00
C ALA A 293 16.27 -3.09 5.26
N ASP A 294 16.22 -3.22 3.93
CA ASP A 294 17.35 -3.68 3.12
C ASP A 294 18.53 -2.71 3.19
N TRP A 295 18.27 -1.40 3.06
CA TRP A 295 19.28 -0.36 3.24
C TRP A 295 19.96 -0.46 4.61
N LEU A 296 19.17 -0.61 5.68
CA LEU A 296 19.65 -0.77 7.04
C LEU A 296 20.56 -2.00 7.18
N ALA A 297 20.11 -3.18 6.72
CA ALA A 297 20.90 -4.42 6.82
C ALA A 297 22.25 -4.31 6.11
N VAL A 298 22.24 -3.80 4.87
CA VAL A 298 23.46 -3.67 4.08
C VAL A 298 24.43 -2.71 4.75
N VAL A 299 23.98 -1.51 5.11
CA VAL A 299 24.86 -0.49 5.67
C VAL A 299 25.33 -0.87 7.07
N ALA A 300 24.49 -1.50 7.90
CA ALA A 300 24.89 -2.05 9.19
C ALA A 300 25.98 -3.13 9.04
N ALA A 301 25.79 -4.10 8.14
CA ALA A 301 26.78 -5.13 7.86
C ALA A 301 28.11 -4.56 7.37
N LEU A 302 28.08 -3.60 6.44
CA LEU A 302 29.27 -2.94 5.91
C LEU A 302 29.98 -2.11 6.99
N ALA A 303 29.24 -1.38 7.83
CA ALA A 303 29.79 -0.59 8.94
C ALA A 303 30.51 -1.48 9.98
N ARG A 304 29.91 -2.63 10.32
CA ARG A 304 30.49 -3.61 11.26
C ARG A 304 31.76 -4.26 10.72
N ARG A 305 31.73 -4.70 9.46
CA ARG A 305 32.84 -5.47 8.87
C ARG A 305 34.01 -4.57 8.43
N GLY A 306 33.73 -3.31 8.08
CA GLY A 306 34.74 -2.31 7.75
C GLY A 306 35.35 -2.45 6.35
N PRO A 307 36.39 -1.66 6.01
CA PRO A 307 36.90 -1.58 4.64
C PRO A 307 37.58 -2.89 4.23
N GLY A 308 37.53 -3.23 2.94
CA GLY A 308 38.08 -4.49 2.40
C GLY A 308 37.05 -5.61 2.22
N VAL A 309 35.79 -5.35 2.57
CA VAL A 309 34.67 -6.30 2.40
C VAL A 309 34.12 -6.17 0.99
N LEU A 310 33.81 -7.32 0.37
CA LEU A 310 33.12 -7.34 -0.91
C LEU A 310 31.67 -6.87 -0.74
N ALA A 311 31.27 -5.93 -1.59
CA ALA A 311 29.94 -5.32 -1.67
C ALA A 311 29.42 -5.41 -3.12
N SER A 312 29.60 -6.57 -3.76
CA SER A 312 28.92 -6.90 -5.02
C SER A 312 27.43 -7.10 -4.78
N PRO A 313 26.55 -6.97 -5.80
CA PRO A 313 25.11 -7.16 -5.64
C PRO A 313 24.74 -8.51 -5.01
N GLU A 314 25.38 -9.61 -5.44
CA GLU A 314 25.15 -10.95 -4.91
C GLU A 314 25.58 -11.05 -3.44
N ARG A 315 26.66 -10.34 -3.08
CA ARG A 315 27.11 -10.34 -1.69
C ARG A 315 26.22 -9.47 -0.81
N ILE A 316 25.72 -8.36 -1.34
CA ILE A 316 24.77 -7.47 -0.68
C ILE A 316 23.47 -8.23 -0.37
N ALA A 317 22.88 -8.92 -1.34
CA ALA A 317 21.68 -9.74 -1.14
C ALA A 317 21.86 -10.76 0.00
N ARG A 318 23.04 -11.40 0.07
CA ARG A 318 23.38 -12.30 1.19
C ARG A 318 23.57 -11.58 2.52
N LEU A 319 24.05 -10.34 2.54
CA LEU A 319 24.15 -9.56 3.79
C LEU A 319 22.78 -9.22 4.35
N ILE A 320 21.80 -8.97 3.48
CA ILE A 320 20.39 -8.76 3.85
C ILE A 320 19.83 -10.05 4.46
N ALA A 321 19.96 -11.17 3.75
CA ALA A 321 19.49 -12.48 4.23
C ALA A 321 20.18 -12.95 5.53
N GLU A 322 21.43 -12.54 5.76
CA GLU A 322 22.20 -12.87 6.97
C GLU A 322 21.92 -11.90 8.15
N SER A 323 21.06 -10.88 7.97
CA SER A 323 20.86 -9.82 8.96
C SER A 323 20.10 -10.32 10.20
N GLU A 324 20.60 -10.01 11.39
CA GLU A 324 19.93 -10.28 12.66
C GLU A 324 19.25 -9.01 13.24
N ASP A 325 19.44 -7.85 12.59
CA ASP A 325 18.93 -6.55 13.07
C ASP A 325 17.48 -6.27 12.68
N ILE A 326 16.98 -7.03 11.70
CA ILE A 326 15.68 -6.85 11.07
C ILE A 326 15.11 -8.22 10.75
N ASP A 327 13.79 -8.36 10.87
CA ASP A 327 13.08 -9.58 10.51
C ASP A 327 12.79 -9.56 9.00
N VAL A 328 13.83 -9.71 8.18
CA VAL A 328 13.65 -9.84 6.72
C VAL A 328 13.43 -11.31 6.41
N GLN A 329 12.21 -11.65 6.02
CA GLN A 329 11.87 -12.99 5.54
C GLN A 329 12.33 -13.13 4.09
N MET A 330 13.60 -13.50 3.89
CA MET A 330 14.12 -13.98 2.61
C MET A 330 14.04 -15.50 2.55
N ASP A 331 12.84 -16.03 2.72
CA ASP A 331 12.61 -17.47 2.81
C ASP A 331 12.60 -18.12 1.42
N GLU A 332 12.36 -17.35 0.36
CA GLU A 332 12.29 -17.82 -1.02
C GLU A 332 13.54 -17.43 -1.83
N PRO A 333 14.03 -18.29 -2.75
CA PRO A 333 15.15 -17.94 -3.62
C PRO A 333 14.89 -16.70 -4.48
N GLU A 334 13.62 -16.44 -4.81
CA GLU A 334 13.18 -15.31 -5.62
C GLU A 334 13.43 -13.97 -4.92
N ASP A 335 13.32 -13.92 -3.58
CA ASP A 335 13.60 -12.72 -2.78
C ASP A 335 15.08 -12.31 -2.87
N LEU A 336 15.98 -13.30 -2.88
CA LEU A 336 17.43 -13.07 -3.00
C LEU A 336 17.79 -12.54 -4.39
N GLU A 337 17.18 -13.09 -5.43
CA GLU A 337 17.36 -12.64 -6.81
C GLU A 337 16.79 -11.22 -7.00
N ALA A 338 15.66 -10.90 -6.36
CA ALA A 338 15.08 -9.56 -6.38
C ALA A 338 16.02 -8.53 -5.73
N ALA A 339 16.52 -8.81 -4.52
CA ALA A 339 17.47 -7.93 -3.83
C ALA A 339 18.76 -7.74 -4.64
N GLU A 340 19.31 -8.82 -5.22
CA GLU A 340 20.49 -8.75 -6.10
C GLU A 340 20.21 -7.83 -7.30
N THR A 341 19.04 -7.97 -7.93
CA THR A 341 18.63 -7.15 -9.08
C THR A 341 18.54 -5.68 -8.72
N LEU A 342 17.89 -5.33 -7.61
CA LEU A 342 17.77 -3.94 -7.16
C LEU A 342 19.14 -3.32 -6.85
N PHE A 343 19.99 -4.02 -6.10
CA PHE A 343 21.32 -3.52 -5.76
C PHE A 343 22.32 -3.51 -6.94
N SER A 344 22.02 -4.19 -8.05
CA SER A 344 22.78 -4.05 -9.30
C SER A 344 22.72 -2.62 -9.89
N SER A 345 21.65 -1.88 -9.59
CA SER A 345 21.50 -0.45 -9.92
C SER A 345 22.29 0.46 -8.96
N VAL A 346 22.53 0.00 -7.73
CA VAL A 346 23.20 0.77 -6.66
C VAL A 346 24.73 0.72 -6.79
N THR A 347 25.31 -0.47 -7.01
CA THR A 347 26.77 -0.65 -6.96
C THR A 347 27.56 0.19 -7.98
N PRO A 348 27.08 0.46 -9.23
CA PRO A 348 27.77 1.35 -10.16
C PRO A 348 27.80 2.81 -9.68
N LEU A 349 26.72 3.27 -9.04
CA LEU A 349 26.63 4.61 -8.46
C LEU A 349 27.57 4.73 -7.26
N TRP A 350 27.61 3.70 -6.41
CA TRP A 350 28.57 3.61 -5.30
C TRP A 350 30.03 3.62 -5.76
N ALA A 351 30.35 2.95 -6.86
CA ALA A 351 31.70 2.98 -7.43
C ALA A 351 32.07 4.38 -7.92
N CYS A 352 31.12 5.11 -8.52
CA CYS A 352 31.30 6.51 -8.95
C CYS A 352 31.58 7.44 -7.76
N LEU A 353 30.87 7.24 -6.64
CA LEU A 353 31.07 7.97 -5.39
C LEU A 353 32.32 7.54 -4.61
N GLY A 354 32.98 6.45 -5.01
CA GLY A 354 34.14 5.89 -4.31
C GLY A 354 33.79 5.20 -3.00
N ILE A 355 32.53 4.82 -2.81
CA ILE A 355 32.04 4.02 -1.68
C ILE A 355 32.63 2.61 -1.77
N VAL A 356 32.62 2.06 -2.98
CA VAL A 356 33.34 0.84 -3.35
C VAL A 356 34.42 1.15 -4.38
N ASP A 357 35.45 0.32 -4.46
CA ASP A 357 36.43 0.40 -5.53
C ASP A 357 35.98 -0.32 -6.81
N LYS A 358 36.86 -0.39 -7.82
CA LYS A 358 36.57 -1.03 -9.12
C LYS A 358 36.35 -2.54 -9.03
N THR A 359 36.65 -3.14 -7.89
CA THR A 359 36.43 -4.56 -7.59
C THR A 359 35.29 -4.75 -6.59
N GLU A 360 34.45 -3.71 -6.42
CA GLU A 360 33.28 -3.72 -5.53
C GLU A 360 33.66 -3.92 -4.07
N VAL A 361 34.88 -3.53 -3.69
CA VAL A 361 35.35 -3.65 -2.30
C VAL A 361 35.09 -2.34 -1.57
N LEU A 362 34.48 -2.43 -0.39
CA LEU A 362 34.18 -1.28 0.46
C LEU A 362 35.44 -0.49 0.82
N THR A 363 35.43 0.81 0.55
CA THR A 363 36.54 1.72 0.84
C THR A 363 36.42 2.35 2.24
N PRO A 364 37.48 2.98 2.77
CA PRO A 364 37.38 3.81 3.97
C PRO A 364 36.35 4.94 3.85
N LEU A 365 36.22 5.54 2.64
CA LEU A 365 35.22 6.55 2.35
C LEU A 365 33.80 5.99 2.45
N GLY A 366 33.55 4.81 1.86
CA GLY A 366 32.28 4.12 1.99
C GLY A 366 31.92 3.81 3.44
N ARG A 367 32.85 3.25 4.22
CA ARG A 367 32.63 2.97 5.64
C ARG A 367 32.29 4.22 6.46
N TRP A 368 32.97 5.33 6.20
CA TRP A 368 32.74 6.58 6.94
C TRP A 368 31.44 7.27 6.51
N GLY A 369 31.17 7.27 5.21
CA GLY A 369 30.15 8.12 4.61
C GLY A 369 28.78 7.47 4.46
N LEU A 370 28.70 6.17 4.17
CA LEU A 370 27.41 5.49 3.95
C LEU A 370 26.44 5.63 5.14
N PRO A 371 26.84 5.33 6.39
CA PRO A 371 25.89 5.44 7.50
C PRO A 371 25.44 6.88 7.76
N LYS A 372 26.32 7.87 7.51
CA LYS A 372 25.99 9.29 7.63
C LYS A 372 25.03 9.75 6.53
N ALA A 373 25.16 9.19 5.33
CA ALA A 373 24.29 9.48 4.21
C ALA A 373 22.87 8.92 4.44
N LEU A 374 22.75 7.67 4.93
CA LEU A 374 21.45 7.11 5.32
C LEU A 374 20.82 7.89 6.48
N GLU A 375 21.59 8.20 7.53
CA GLU A 375 21.08 9.04 8.62
C GLU A 375 20.58 10.40 8.11
N ARG A 376 21.24 10.99 7.11
CA ARG A 376 20.81 12.24 6.50
C ARG A 376 19.53 12.08 5.67
N ALA A 377 19.42 11.00 4.88
CA ALA A 377 18.23 10.73 4.07
C ALA A 377 16.98 10.66 4.97
N TRP A 378 17.05 9.84 6.01
CA TRP A 378 15.92 9.55 6.91
C TRP A 378 15.70 10.56 8.03
N SER A 379 16.59 11.55 8.18
CA SER A 379 16.37 12.66 9.15
C SER A 379 15.80 13.90 8.48
N ALA A 380 15.64 13.90 7.15
CA ALA A 380 15.12 15.02 6.39
C ALA A 380 13.60 14.96 6.16
N GLY A 381 12.96 13.83 6.50
CA GLY A 381 11.51 13.66 6.59
C GLY A 381 10.87 14.46 7.72
#